data_AF-B8BZ87-F1
#
_entry.id   AF-B8BZ87-F1
#
_cell.length_a   1.000
_cell.length_b   1.000
_cell.length_c   1.000
_cell.angle_alpha   90.00
_cell.angle_beta   90.00
_cell.angle_gamma   90.00
#
_symmetry.space_group_name_H-M   'P 1'
#
loop_
_entity.id
_entity.type
_entity.pdbx_description
1 polymer ?
#
loop_
_entity_poly.entity_id
_entity_poly.type
_entity_poly.pdbx_seq_one_letter_code
_entity_poly.pdbx_strand_id
1 'polypeptide(L)'
;MTLMVVDRTYEYGLQSLMQKLKDIEQIEWDGDGINKKDRVRFTTQHKIRAAISKKENMLDSWGDSMEVEQKLLSSIFKGEHYFAICSKTQFESTDFDTSALNTAILRNGGQIIPTWIKKESLGKFEKKCYAITQNGERSYCSQYDTLLRNFQVAGILMVPVTPTWINACLKMNAMFNPAHSRILFQSHPWKVRSLPRSTSGSQDGFTVSVTGFLDASRYGIIDVLEQIGATYTDNLRRTNTHLICKEAQGMKYSKAVEWGIHVVLVEFLYHVMQHGYEDGLEAKFSL
;
A
#
# COMPACT_ATOMS: atom_id res chain seq x y z
N MET A 1 22.08 14.63 -15.44
CA MET A 1 22.54 13.82 -16.59
C MET A 1 23.54 12.71 -16.21
N THR A 2 24.17 12.77 -15.02
CA THR A 2 25.14 11.76 -14.54
C THR A 2 24.52 10.53 -13.87
N LEU A 3 23.27 10.61 -13.36
CA LEU A 3 22.61 9.52 -12.62
C LEU A 3 22.04 8.39 -13.49
N MET A 4 21.74 8.63 -14.78
CA MET A 4 21.20 7.60 -15.69
C MET A 4 22.25 6.65 -16.27
N VAL A 5 23.55 6.93 -16.10
CA VAL A 5 24.63 6.15 -16.73
C VAL A 5 25.11 4.99 -15.84
N VAL A 6 24.89 5.07 -14.52
CA VAL A 6 25.28 4.03 -13.55
C VAL A 6 24.25 2.88 -13.50
N ASP A 7 23.03 3.13 -13.95
CA ASP A 7 21.90 2.19 -13.91
C ASP A 7 22.04 1.06 -14.94
N ARG A 8 22.28 1.43 -16.21
CA ARG A 8 22.34 0.45 -17.31
C ARG A 8 23.50 -0.54 -17.15
N THR A 9 24.68 -0.10 -16.74
CA THR A 9 25.84 -0.99 -16.61
C THR A 9 25.68 -2.02 -15.48
N TYR A 10 24.91 -1.69 -14.44
CA TYR A 10 24.62 -2.59 -13.31
C TYR A 10 23.53 -3.61 -13.66
N GLU A 11 22.44 -3.16 -14.29
CA GLU A 11 21.35 -4.01 -14.81
C GLU A 11 21.86 -5.00 -15.85
N TYR A 12 22.68 -4.57 -16.82
CA TYR A 12 23.33 -5.46 -17.79
C TYR A 12 24.19 -6.53 -17.09
N GLY A 13 24.86 -6.16 -15.99
CA GLY A 13 25.65 -7.07 -15.19
C GLY A 13 24.83 -8.09 -14.39
N LEU A 14 23.57 -7.78 -14.03
CA LEU A 14 22.65 -8.72 -13.37
C LEU A 14 22.05 -9.67 -14.41
N GLN A 15 21.57 -9.13 -15.54
CA GLN A 15 21.03 -9.91 -16.66
C GLN A 15 22.06 -10.89 -17.21
N SER A 16 23.33 -10.50 -17.31
CA SER A 16 24.43 -11.40 -17.71
C SER A 16 24.65 -12.55 -16.73
N LEU A 17 24.52 -12.33 -15.42
CA LEU A 17 24.63 -13.39 -14.41
C LEU A 17 23.44 -14.35 -14.43
N MET A 18 22.23 -13.82 -14.60
CA MET A 18 21.01 -14.64 -14.74
C MET A 18 21.05 -15.48 -16.02
N GLN A 19 21.57 -14.93 -17.12
CA GLN A 19 21.74 -15.69 -18.36
C GLN A 19 22.77 -16.81 -18.20
N LYS A 20 23.92 -16.54 -17.57
CA LYS A 20 24.91 -17.58 -17.25
C LYS A 20 24.35 -18.68 -16.34
N LEU A 21 23.44 -18.35 -15.41
CA LEU A 21 22.78 -19.36 -14.58
C LEU A 21 21.85 -20.25 -15.42
N LYS A 22 21.05 -19.65 -16.30
CA LYS A 22 20.18 -20.38 -17.24
C LYS A 22 20.97 -21.28 -18.17
N ASP A 23 22.09 -20.80 -18.70
CA ASP A 23 22.96 -21.59 -19.59
C ASP A 23 23.57 -22.80 -18.87
N ILE A 24 23.85 -22.70 -17.56
CA ILE A 24 24.36 -23.82 -16.75
C ILE A 24 23.24 -24.80 -16.38
N GLU A 25 22.02 -24.31 -16.16
CA GLU A 25 20.84 -25.12 -15.84
C GLU A 25 20.27 -25.87 -17.06
N GLN A 26 20.45 -25.35 -18.28
CA GLN A 26 20.03 -26.02 -19.52
C GLN A 26 20.90 -27.21 -19.94
N ILE A 27 21.99 -27.50 -19.23
CA ILE A 27 22.96 -28.57 -19.59
C ILE A 27 22.56 -29.96 -19.03
N GLU A 28 21.36 -30.16 -18.48
CA GLU A 28 20.89 -31.49 -18.05
C GLU A 28 20.16 -32.28 -19.16
N TRP A 29 20.81 -33.32 -19.71
CA TRP A 29 20.48 -34.75 -19.45
C TRP A 29 21.28 -35.65 -20.40
N ASP A 30 22.40 -36.20 -19.94
CA ASP A 30 22.98 -37.43 -20.50
C ASP A 30 23.28 -38.33 -19.29
N GLY A 31 22.44 -39.35 -19.12
CA GLY A 31 22.49 -40.24 -17.96
C GLY A 31 23.78 -41.05 -17.92
N ASP A 32 24.70 -40.68 -17.03
CA ASP A 32 25.52 -41.64 -16.28
C ASP A 32 26.33 -40.94 -15.17
N GLY A 33 26.25 -41.51 -13.96
CA GLY A 33 27.17 -41.37 -12.81
C GLY A 33 27.75 -39.99 -12.45
N ILE A 34 27.47 -39.52 -11.22
CA ILE A 34 28.03 -38.29 -10.61
C ILE A 34 29.55 -38.21 -10.81
N ASN A 35 29.99 -37.35 -11.72
CA ASN A 35 31.41 -37.17 -12.07
C ASN A 35 31.95 -35.90 -11.37
N LYS A 36 33.28 -35.78 -11.21
CA LYS A 36 33.95 -34.58 -10.67
C LYS A 36 33.50 -33.26 -11.35
N LYS A 37 33.03 -33.33 -12.61
CA LYS A 37 32.45 -32.21 -13.36
C LYS A 37 31.17 -31.66 -12.71
N ASP A 38 30.36 -32.49 -12.07
CA ASP A 38 29.11 -32.07 -11.42
C ASP A 38 29.39 -31.29 -10.14
N ARG A 39 30.40 -31.70 -9.36
CA ARG A 39 30.82 -30.97 -8.16
C ARG A 39 31.35 -29.56 -8.46
N VAL A 40 32.06 -29.38 -9.58
CA VAL A 40 32.51 -28.07 -10.07
C VAL A 40 31.33 -27.23 -10.58
N ARG A 41 30.33 -27.86 -11.21
CA ARG A 41 29.09 -27.19 -11.65
C ARG A 41 28.24 -26.70 -10.47
N PHE A 42 28.01 -27.54 -9.46
CA PHE A 42 27.26 -27.16 -8.24
C PHE A 42 27.93 -26.01 -7.49
N THR A 43 29.26 -26.04 -7.37
CA THR A 43 30.00 -24.94 -6.73
C THR A 43 29.98 -23.66 -7.56
N THR A 44 29.92 -23.76 -8.88
CA THR A 44 29.78 -22.60 -9.79
C THR A 44 28.37 -22.01 -9.75
N GLN A 45 27.32 -22.83 -9.81
CA GLN A 45 25.93 -22.41 -9.64
C GLN A 45 25.71 -21.71 -8.29
N HIS A 46 26.24 -22.28 -7.21
CA HIS A 46 26.13 -21.70 -5.88
C HIS A 46 26.79 -20.31 -5.80
N LYS A 47 27.97 -20.13 -6.40
CA LYS A 47 28.65 -18.84 -6.47
C LYS A 47 27.90 -17.81 -7.30
N ILE A 48 27.30 -18.21 -8.42
CA ILE A 48 26.50 -17.32 -9.27
C ILE A 48 25.23 -16.88 -8.54
N ARG A 49 24.51 -17.81 -7.89
CA ARG A 49 23.32 -17.48 -7.07
C ARG A 49 23.66 -16.55 -5.91
N ALA A 50 24.79 -16.77 -5.22
CA ALA A 50 25.25 -15.86 -4.17
C ALA A 50 25.61 -14.47 -4.70
N ALA A 51 26.20 -14.38 -5.90
CA ALA A 51 26.52 -13.10 -6.55
C ALA A 51 25.26 -12.35 -7.02
N ILE A 52 24.25 -13.06 -7.50
CA ILE A 52 22.93 -12.49 -7.85
C ILE A 52 22.27 -11.94 -6.58
N SER A 53 22.12 -12.76 -5.53
CA SER A 53 21.51 -12.32 -4.27
C SER A 53 22.24 -11.12 -3.64
N LYS A 54 23.58 -11.09 -3.70
CA LYS A 54 24.35 -9.94 -3.23
C LYS A 54 24.07 -8.67 -4.05
N LYS A 55 23.92 -8.79 -5.37
CA LYS A 55 23.59 -7.66 -6.24
C LYS A 55 22.14 -7.20 -6.09
N GLU A 56 21.19 -8.12 -5.91
CA GLU A 56 19.79 -7.81 -5.60
C GLU A 56 19.68 -7.03 -4.28
N ASN A 57 20.33 -7.49 -3.21
CA ASN A 57 20.38 -6.76 -1.93
C ASN A 57 21.03 -5.37 -2.05
N MET A 58 22.01 -5.19 -2.95
CA MET A 58 22.63 -3.89 -3.20
C MET A 58 21.72 -2.97 -4.03
N LEU A 59 20.97 -3.53 -5.00
CA LEU A 59 19.94 -2.82 -5.74
C LEU A 59 18.79 -2.39 -4.83
N ASP A 60 18.36 -3.23 -3.90
CA ASP A 60 17.37 -2.89 -2.88
C ASP A 60 17.90 -1.76 -1.98
N SER A 61 19.15 -1.85 -1.53
CA SER A 61 19.78 -0.80 -0.71
C SER A 61 20.01 0.53 -1.45
N TRP A 62 20.32 0.49 -2.74
CA TRP A 62 20.44 1.69 -3.59
C TRP A 62 19.08 2.24 -3.98
N GLY A 63 18.10 1.38 -4.23
CA GLY A 63 16.69 1.71 -4.42
C GLY A 63 16.14 2.43 -3.19
N ASP A 64 16.37 1.89 -1.99
CA ASP A 64 16.03 2.54 -0.72
C ASP A 64 16.70 3.92 -0.58
N SER A 65 17.98 4.04 -0.95
CA SER A 65 18.73 5.31 -0.85
C SER A 65 18.26 6.36 -1.85
N MET A 66 18.01 5.96 -3.11
CA MET A 66 17.46 6.83 -4.15
C MET A 66 15.99 7.17 -3.90
N GLU A 67 15.19 6.24 -3.35
CA GLU A 67 13.81 6.47 -2.93
C GLU A 67 13.76 7.46 -1.76
N VAL A 68 14.69 7.38 -0.81
CA VAL A 68 14.86 8.37 0.26
C VAL A 68 15.25 9.74 -0.30
N GLU A 69 16.22 9.81 -1.21
CA GLU A 69 16.66 11.07 -1.83
C GLU A 69 15.57 11.69 -2.72
N GLN A 70 14.80 10.88 -3.44
CA GLN A 70 13.66 11.30 -4.24
C GLN A 70 12.44 11.68 -3.36
N LYS A 71 12.22 11.04 -2.21
CA LYS A 71 11.24 11.44 -1.17
C LYS A 71 11.60 12.76 -0.49
N LEU A 72 12.88 13.05 -0.31
CA LEU A 72 13.36 14.33 0.23
C LEU A 72 13.17 15.50 -0.75
N LEU A 73 13.15 15.22 -2.06
CA LEU A 73 12.98 16.21 -3.12
C LEU A 73 11.53 16.33 -3.63
N SER A 74 10.67 15.38 -3.32
CA SER A 74 9.33 15.29 -3.87
C SER A 74 8.33 16.16 -3.12
N SER A 75 7.97 17.29 -3.73
CA SER A 75 6.76 18.02 -3.36
C SER A 75 5.58 17.41 -4.13
N ILE A 76 5.14 16.20 -3.74
CA ILE A 76 4.11 15.45 -4.48
C ILE A 76 2.77 16.18 -4.59
N PHE A 77 2.53 17.13 -3.67
CA PHE A 77 1.33 17.95 -3.65
C PHE A 77 1.62 19.38 -4.16
N LYS A 78 2.79 19.65 -4.75
CA LYS A 78 3.14 20.97 -5.28
C LYS A 78 2.15 21.39 -6.35
N GLY A 79 1.87 22.70 -6.38
CA GLY A 79 1.00 23.31 -7.36
C GLY A 79 -0.41 23.43 -6.82
N GLU A 80 -1.39 23.23 -7.69
CA GLU A 80 -2.79 23.55 -7.47
C GLU A 80 -3.55 22.37 -6.81
N HIS A 81 -2.94 21.75 -5.80
CA HIS A 81 -3.55 20.67 -5.02
C HIS A 81 -4.02 21.20 -3.67
N TYR A 82 -5.35 21.28 -3.54
CA TYR A 82 -6.02 21.81 -2.37
C TYR A 82 -6.64 20.71 -1.52
N PHE A 83 -6.48 20.84 -0.21
CA PHE A 83 -6.94 19.86 0.76
C PHE A 83 -7.76 20.54 1.85
N ALA A 84 -8.89 19.94 2.21
CA ALA A 84 -9.66 20.34 3.38
C ALA A 84 -9.76 19.16 4.34
N ILE A 85 -9.31 19.34 5.58
CA ILE A 85 -9.37 18.29 6.60
C ILE A 85 -10.69 18.46 7.36
N CYS A 86 -11.61 17.52 7.17
CA CYS A 86 -12.93 17.53 7.80
C CYS A 86 -12.98 16.44 8.87
N SER A 87 -12.75 16.80 10.13
CA SER A 87 -12.87 15.91 11.29
C SER A 87 -14.02 16.33 12.19
N LYS A 88 -14.51 15.40 13.02
CA LYS A 88 -15.39 15.73 14.14
C LYS A 88 -14.58 16.37 15.26
N THR A 89 -15.02 17.55 15.72
CA THR A 89 -14.37 18.30 16.79
C THR A 89 -15.22 18.27 18.06
N GLN A 90 -14.60 17.83 19.16
CA GLN A 90 -14.79 18.24 20.58
C GLN A 90 -15.42 17.29 21.60
N PHE A 91 -16.15 16.21 21.26
CA PHE A 91 -16.69 15.30 22.30
C PHE A 91 -16.65 13.80 21.97
N GLU A 92 -16.15 13.42 20.80
CA GLU A 92 -15.92 12.03 20.39
C GLU A 92 -14.40 11.83 20.19
N SER A 93 -13.88 10.62 20.40
CA SER A 93 -12.50 10.28 20.06
C SER A 93 -12.22 10.73 18.62
N THR A 94 -11.13 11.46 18.39
CA THR A 94 -10.80 11.95 17.04
C THR A 94 -10.77 10.80 16.04
N ASP A 95 -11.52 10.97 14.95
CA ASP A 95 -11.63 10.03 13.83
C ASP A 95 -10.25 9.61 13.26
N PHE A 96 -9.28 10.53 13.26
CA PHE A 96 -7.89 10.33 12.86
C PHE A 96 -7.02 11.52 13.31
N ASP A 97 -5.69 11.37 13.29
CA ASP A 97 -4.74 12.43 13.66
C ASP A 97 -4.68 13.53 12.59
N THR A 98 -5.50 14.54 12.77
CA THR A 98 -5.55 15.73 11.90
C THR A 98 -4.26 16.53 11.87
N SER A 99 -3.47 16.53 12.96
CA SER A 99 -2.22 17.31 13.06
C SER A 99 -1.12 16.66 12.22
N ALA A 100 -1.00 15.34 12.31
CA ALA A 100 -0.07 14.57 11.50
C ALA A 100 -0.38 14.71 10.01
N LEU A 101 -1.64 14.60 9.60
CA LEU A 101 -2.06 14.79 8.21
C LEU A 101 -1.78 16.21 7.71
N ASN A 102 -2.12 17.23 8.51
CA ASN A 102 -1.86 18.63 8.18
C ASN A 102 -0.36 18.84 7.92
N THR A 103 0.47 18.40 8.85
CA THR A 103 1.94 18.48 8.74
C THR A 103 2.45 17.74 7.49
N ALA A 104 1.94 16.55 7.22
CA ALA A 104 2.35 15.76 6.06
C ALA A 104 2.00 16.45 4.73
N ILE A 105 0.79 17.01 4.61
CA ILE A 105 0.34 17.71 3.39
C ILE A 105 1.19 18.96 3.15
N LEU A 106 1.38 19.80 4.17
CA LEU A 106 2.15 21.04 4.04
C LEU A 106 3.63 20.76 3.71
N ARG A 107 4.25 19.76 4.35
CA ARG A 107 5.65 19.37 4.06
C ARG A 107 5.85 18.90 2.62
N ASN A 108 4.81 18.38 1.98
CA ASN A 108 4.84 17.91 0.60
C ASN A 108 4.33 18.96 -0.41
N GLY A 109 4.15 20.21 0.04
CA GLY A 109 3.78 21.38 -0.76
C GLY A 109 2.30 21.48 -1.11
N GLY A 110 1.43 20.71 -0.43
CA GLY A 110 -0.01 20.82 -0.58
C GLY A 110 -0.56 22.05 0.12
N GLN A 111 -1.68 22.56 -0.39
CA GLN A 111 -2.32 23.76 0.15
C GLN A 111 -3.55 23.37 0.97
N ILE A 112 -3.61 23.77 2.24
CA ILE A 112 -4.75 23.47 3.10
C ILE A 112 -5.74 24.63 3.08
N ILE A 113 -6.98 24.29 2.77
CA ILE A 113 -8.12 25.20 2.80
C ILE A 113 -8.83 25.04 4.16
N PRO A 114 -9.02 26.14 4.91
CA PRO A 114 -9.82 26.11 6.13
C PRO A 114 -11.25 25.66 5.86
N THR A 115 -11.81 24.82 6.71
CA THR A 115 -13.19 24.32 6.53
C THR A 115 -14.26 25.41 6.66
N TRP A 116 -13.92 26.55 7.27
CA TRP A 116 -14.75 27.75 7.37
C TRP A 116 -14.47 28.79 6.27
N ILE A 117 -13.84 28.42 5.16
CA ILE A 117 -13.57 29.34 4.06
C ILE A 117 -14.88 29.89 3.48
N LYS A 118 -14.91 31.21 3.26
CA LYS A 118 -16.04 31.90 2.65
C LYS A 118 -16.01 31.76 1.13
N LYS A 119 -17.19 31.72 0.51
CA LYS A 119 -17.36 31.55 -0.94
C LYS A 119 -16.63 32.62 -1.77
N GLU A 120 -16.53 33.85 -1.27
CA GLU A 120 -15.90 34.97 -1.99
C GLU A 120 -14.38 34.75 -2.15
N SER A 121 -13.78 34.02 -1.22
CA SER A 121 -12.37 33.64 -1.30
C SER A 121 -12.13 32.50 -2.28
N LEU A 122 -13.17 31.78 -2.71
CA LEU A 122 -13.04 30.56 -3.52
C LEU A 122 -12.70 30.81 -4.99
N GLY A 123 -12.93 32.03 -5.51
CA GLY A 123 -12.63 32.37 -6.91
C GLY A 123 -11.14 32.30 -7.30
N LYS A 124 -10.25 32.04 -6.34
CA LYS A 124 -8.79 31.96 -6.52
C LYS A 124 -8.25 30.53 -6.67
N PHE A 125 -9.08 29.52 -6.43
CA PHE A 125 -8.66 28.12 -6.43
C PHE A 125 -8.98 27.44 -7.77
N GLU A 126 -8.18 26.45 -8.15
CA GLU A 126 -8.53 25.56 -9.25
C GLU A 126 -9.85 24.81 -9.00
N LYS A 127 -10.42 24.25 -10.09
CA LYS A 127 -11.69 23.52 -10.08
C LYS A 127 -11.64 22.16 -9.36
N LYS A 128 -10.64 21.87 -8.51
CA LYS A 128 -10.55 20.61 -7.77
C LYS A 128 -9.98 20.76 -6.36
N CYS A 129 -10.62 20.14 -5.38
CA CYS A 129 -10.17 20.06 -3.98
C CYS A 129 -10.45 18.67 -3.40
N TYR A 130 -9.55 18.19 -2.55
CA TYR A 130 -9.67 16.91 -1.85
C TYR A 130 -10.14 17.13 -0.42
N ALA A 131 -11.33 16.64 -0.10
CA ALA A 131 -11.89 16.72 1.25
C ALA A 131 -11.56 15.43 2.00
N ILE A 132 -10.65 15.52 2.97
CA ILE A 132 -10.18 14.40 3.77
C ILE A 132 -11.16 14.15 4.91
N THR A 133 -11.80 12.98 4.92
CA THR A 133 -12.80 12.60 5.93
C THR A 133 -12.88 11.08 6.10
N GLN A 134 -13.26 10.61 7.29
CA GLN A 134 -13.39 9.18 7.59
C GLN A 134 -14.74 8.62 7.10
N ASN A 135 -14.86 7.29 6.99
CA ASN A 135 -16.13 6.66 6.64
C ASN A 135 -17.12 6.68 7.83
N GLY A 136 -18.41 6.90 7.59
CA GLY A 136 -19.44 6.93 8.65
C GLY A 136 -20.86 7.29 8.20
N GLU A 137 -21.86 6.72 8.89
CA GLU A 137 -23.30 6.73 8.52
C GLU A 137 -24.09 7.97 8.94
N ARG A 138 -23.43 8.89 9.62
CA ARG A 138 -23.89 10.25 9.85
C ARG A 138 -22.65 11.12 9.92
N SER A 139 -22.71 12.29 9.30
CA SER A 139 -21.72 13.36 9.44
C SER A 139 -20.51 13.25 8.52
N TYR A 140 -20.72 13.56 7.24
CA TYR A 140 -20.01 14.74 6.74
C TYR A 140 -20.24 15.81 7.80
N CYS A 141 -19.25 16.06 8.67
CA CYS A 141 -19.44 17.00 9.77
C CYS A 141 -20.03 18.31 9.22
N SER A 142 -20.73 19.10 10.03
CA SER A 142 -21.34 20.38 9.56
C SER A 142 -20.35 21.24 8.75
N GLN A 143 -19.05 21.08 9.03
CA GLN A 143 -17.94 21.62 8.27
C GLN A 143 -17.88 21.12 6.81
N TYR A 144 -17.95 19.80 6.55
CA TYR A 144 -17.97 19.24 5.19
C TYR A 144 -19.21 19.67 4.41
N ASP A 145 -20.41 19.63 5.00
CA ASP A 145 -21.63 20.04 4.30
C ASP A 145 -21.61 21.52 3.90
N THR A 146 -21.11 22.37 4.80
CA THR A 146 -20.94 23.81 4.53
C THR A 146 -19.90 24.03 3.43
N LEU A 147 -18.78 23.30 3.49
CA LEU A 147 -17.72 23.36 2.50
C LEU A 147 -18.22 22.88 1.12
N LEU A 148 -18.95 21.76 1.06
CA LEU A 148 -19.52 21.21 -0.15
C LEU A 148 -20.41 22.24 -0.85
N ARG A 149 -21.31 22.89 -0.10
CA ARG A 149 -22.21 23.93 -0.63
C ARG A 149 -21.43 25.10 -1.20
N ASN A 150 -20.42 25.59 -0.48
CA ASN A 150 -19.60 26.72 -0.93
C ASN A 150 -18.82 26.37 -2.21
N PHE A 151 -18.24 25.17 -2.27
CA PHE A 151 -17.47 24.68 -3.41
C PHE A 151 -18.34 24.42 -4.64
N GLN A 152 -19.54 23.86 -4.44
CA GLN A 152 -20.51 23.63 -5.51
C GLN A 152 -20.95 24.95 -6.17
N VAL A 153 -21.23 25.99 -5.38
CA VAL A 153 -21.55 27.33 -5.90
C VAL A 153 -20.38 27.95 -6.66
N ALA A 154 -19.15 27.72 -6.20
CA ALA A 154 -17.94 28.20 -6.85
C ALA A 154 -17.53 27.38 -8.10
N GLY A 155 -18.25 26.28 -8.41
CA GLY A 155 -17.91 25.40 -9.53
C GLY A 155 -16.62 24.59 -9.31
N ILE A 156 -16.24 24.34 -8.05
CA ILE A 156 -15.07 23.56 -7.67
C ILE A 156 -15.50 22.12 -7.38
N LEU A 157 -14.88 21.16 -8.05
CA LEU A 157 -15.08 19.74 -7.79
C LEU A 157 -14.45 19.36 -6.45
N MET A 158 -15.28 18.96 -5.50
CA MET A 158 -14.81 18.41 -4.23
C MET A 158 -14.79 16.88 -4.31
N VAL A 159 -13.64 16.28 -4.01
CA VAL A 159 -13.45 14.83 -4.02
C VAL A 159 -13.26 14.35 -2.58
N PRO A 160 -14.24 13.63 -2.00
CA PRO A 160 -14.07 13.02 -0.68
C PRO A 160 -13.02 11.91 -0.75
N VAL A 161 -12.03 11.97 0.14
CA VAL A 161 -10.96 10.98 0.26
C VAL A 161 -10.75 10.58 1.71
N THR A 162 -10.32 9.34 1.92
CA THR A 162 -9.93 8.84 3.24
C THR A 162 -8.52 9.31 3.59
N PRO A 163 -8.15 9.35 4.88
CA PRO A 163 -6.75 9.51 5.30
C PRO A 163 -5.80 8.51 4.64
N THR A 164 -6.27 7.28 4.43
CA THR A 164 -5.56 6.19 3.74
C THR A 164 -5.07 6.59 2.35
N TRP A 165 -5.85 7.38 1.59
CA TRP A 165 -5.42 7.86 0.29
C TRP A 165 -4.19 8.78 0.40
N ILE A 166 -4.17 9.69 1.36
CA ILE A 166 -3.00 10.57 1.61
C ILE A 166 -1.77 9.74 1.99
N ASN A 167 -1.93 8.77 2.90
CA ASN A 167 -0.84 7.88 3.32
C ASN A 167 -0.27 7.10 2.13
N ALA A 168 -1.13 6.55 1.28
CA ALA A 168 -0.71 5.82 0.09
C ALA A 168 -0.03 6.75 -0.94
N CYS A 169 -0.48 8.01 -1.11
CA CYS A 169 0.18 9.01 -1.98
C CYS A 169 1.60 9.30 -1.51
N LEU A 170 1.78 9.47 -0.20
CA LEU A 170 3.08 9.73 0.42
C LEU A 170 4.02 8.52 0.33
N LYS A 171 3.49 7.30 0.51
CA LYS A 171 4.28 6.07 0.41
C LYS A 171 4.76 5.80 -1.01
N MET A 172 3.88 5.95 -2.01
CA MET A 172 4.18 5.76 -3.43
C MET A 172 4.88 6.96 -4.08
N ASN A 173 5.01 8.06 -3.34
CA ASN A 173 5.55 9.31 -3.86
C ASN A 173 4.83 9.81 -5.13
N ALA A 174 3.51 9.60 -5.22
CA ALA A 174 2.72 9.88 -6.40
C ALA A 174 1.26 10.15 -6.06
N MET A 175 0.63 11.08 -6.79
CA MET A 175 -0.81 11.31 -6.74
C MET A 175 -1.55 10.34 -7.65
N PHE A 176 -2.55 9.64 -7.12
CA PHE A 176 -3.40 8.74 -7.89
C PHE A 176 -4.86 9.17 -7.83
N ASN A 177 -5.62 8.81 -8.87
CA ASN A 177 -7.06 9.02 -8.89
C ASN A 177 -7.71 8.16 -7.78
N PRO A 178 -8.36 8.76 -6.76
CA PRO A 178 -9.02 8.01 -5.69
C PRO A 178 -10.07 7.01 -6.19
N ALA A 179 -10.64 7.24 -7.37
CA ALA A 179 -11.67 6.38 -7.96
C ALA A 179 -11.17 4.97 -8.34
N HIS A 180 -9.87 4.77 -8.59
CA HIS A 180 -9.33 3.47 -8.99
C HIS A 180 -9.38 2.42 -7.87
N SER A 181 -9.37 2.86 -6.60
CA SER A 181 -9.57 1.97 -5.44
C SER A 181 -10.57 2.59 -4.50
N ARG A 182 -11.79 2.82 -5.03
CA ARG A 182 -12.86 3.56 -4.38
C ARG A 182 -13.05 3.15 -2.92
N ILE A 183 -13.16 1.85 -2.64
CA ILE A 183 -13.38 1.29 -1.28
C ILE A 183 -12.33 1.74 -0.26
N LEU A 184 -11.06 1.85 -0.68
CA LEU A 184 -9.95 2.23 0.20
C LEU A 184 -9.78 3.75 0.28
N PHE A 185 -9.93 4.44 -0.84
CA PHE A 185 -9.45 5.81 -1.01
C PHE A 185 -10.52 6.89 -1.00
N GLN A 186 -11.78 6.55 -1.29
CA GLN A 186 -12.88 7.48 -1.17
C GLN A 186 -13.62 7.24 0.14
N SER A 187 -14.11 8.33 0.74
CA SER A 187 -14.90 8.23 1.97
C SER A 187 -16.28 7.63 1.66
N HIS A 188 -16.78 6.80 2.56
CA HIS A 188 -18.06 6.11 2.42
C HIS A 188 -19.04 6.42 3.54
N PRO A 189 -20.36 6.29 3.28
CA PRO A 189 -21.38 6.53 4.29
C PRO A 189 -21.51 5.38 5.31
N TRP A 190 -20.65 4.37 5.35
CA TRP A 190 -20.71 3.32 6.38
C TRP A 190 -19.52 3.44 7.33
N LYS A 191 -19.73 3.19 8.62
CA LYS A 191 -18.62 3.16 9.57
C LYS A 191 -17.74 1.94 9.32
N VAL A 192 -16.43 2.12 9.30
CA VAL A 192 -15.47 0.99 9.23
C VAL A 192 -15.61 0.15 10.51
N ARG A 193 -15.80 -1.16 10.34
CA ARG A 193 -15.86 -2.12 11.45
C ARG A 193 -14.48 -2.68 11.74
N SER A 194 -14.19 -2.86 13.02
CA SER A 194 -12.95 -3.47 13.49
C SER A 194 -13.11 -4.99 13.60
N LEU A 195 -12.00 -5.69 13.46
CA LEU A 195 -11.89 -7.11 13.77
C LEU A 195 -12.08 -7.35 15.28
N PRO A 196 -12.62 -8.50 15.68
CA PRO A 196 -12.76 -8.85 17.08
C PRO A 196 -11.38 -8.87 17.77
N ARG A 197 -11.30 -8.27 18.96
CA ARG A 197 -10.09 -8.32 19.80
C ARG A 197 -10.09 -9.63 20.58
N SER A 198 -8.97 -10.36 20.60
CA SER A 198 -8.82 -11.50 21.52
C SER A 198 -8.90 -10.99 22.96
N THR A 199 -9.91 -11.47 23.70
CA THR A 199 -10.15 -11.07 25.10
C THR A 199 -9.28 -11.82 26.10
N SER A 200 -8.68 -12.93 25.68
CA SER A 200 -7.61 -13.62 26.41
C SER A 200 -6.28 -13.09 25.89
N GLY A 201 -5.32 -12.78 26.77
CA GLY A 201 -3.97 -12.31 26.39
C GLY A 201 -3.12 -13.28 25.54
N SER A 202 -3.75 -14.18 24.80
CA SER A 202 -3.19 -15.01 23.74
C SER A 202 -2.95 -14.19 22.46
N GLN A 203 -1.95 -14.58 21.67
CA GLN A 203 -1.64 -14.01 20.36
C GLN A 203 -2.68 -14.37 19.28
N ASP A 204 -3.95 -14.48 19.62
CA ASP A 204 -5.03 -14.91 18.72
C ASP A 204 -5.62 -13.71 17.97
N GLY A 205 -4.74 -12.94 17.33
CA GLY A 205 -5.10 -11.79 16.51
C GLY A 205 -4.90 -12.07 15.01
N PHE A 206 -5.63 -11.34 14.17
CA PHE A 206 -5.48 -11.44 12.72
C PHE A 206 -4.09 -10.94 12.31
N THR A 207 -3.20 -11.87 11.95
CA THR A 207 -1.88 -11.56 11.39
C THR A 207 -1.92 -11.85 9.90
N VAL A 208 -1.74 -10.82 9.07
CA VAL A 208 -2.07 -10.84 7.64
C VAL A 208 -0.87 -10.44 6.79
N SER A 209 -0.55 -11.20 5.75
CA SER A 209 0.39 -10.77 4.69
C SER A 209 -0.37 -10.44 3.40
N VAL A 210 0.23 -9.64 2.53
CA VAL A 210 -0.38 -9.15 1.29
C VAL A 210 0.56 -9.41 0.10
N THR A 211 0.02 -9.94 -1.01
CA THR A 211 0.80 -10.23 -2.24
C THR A 211 -0.01 -10.02 -3.52
N GLY A 212 0.69 -9.72 -4.63
CA GLY A 212 0.09 -9.50 -5.95
C GLY A 212 -0.39 -8.08 -6.24
N PHE A 213 -0.28 -7.15 -5.28
CA PHE A 213 -0.65 -5.73 -5.46
C PHE A 213 0.61 -4.89 -5.69
N LEU A 214 0.76 -4.32 -6.89
CA LEU A 214 1.91 -3.50 -7.30
C LEU A 214 1.60 -1.99 -7.36
N ASP A 215 0.32 -1.64 -7.22
CA ASP A 215 -0.15 -0.25 -7.26
C ASP A 215 -0.37 0.31 -5.84
N ALA A 216 -0.85 1.55 -5.77
CA ALA A 216 -1.12 2.24 -4.52
C ALA A 216 -2.09 1.48 -3.59
N SER A 217 -2.94 0.61 -4.13
CA SER A 217 -3.91 -0.15 -3.33
C SER A 217 -3.20 -1.06 -2.32
N ARG A 218 -1.95 -1.51 -2.57
CA ARG A 218 -1.14 -2.24 -1.58
C ARG A 218 -1.04 -1.48 -0.26
N TYR A 219 -0.68 -0.19 -0.31
CA TYR A 219 -0.54 0.64 0.89
C TYR A 219 -1.89 0.93 1.52
N GLY A 220 -2.93 1.09 0.70
CA GLY A 220 -4.30 1.25 1.20
C GLY A 220 -4.79 0.02 1.97
N ILE A 221 -4.52 -1.18 1.44
CA ILE A 221 -4.86 -2.46 2.09
C ILE A 221 -4.13 -2.57 3.43
N ILE A 222 -2.82 -2.29 3.46
CA ILE A 222 -2.01 -2.37 4.69
C ILE A 222 -2.51 -1.38 5.75
N ASP A 223 -2.70 -0.12 5.37
CA ASP A 223 -3.15 0.94 6.26
C ASP A 223 -4.54 0.63 6.84
N VAL A 224 -5.45 0.08 6.03
CA VAL A 224 -6.77 -0.36 6.50
C VAL A 224 -6.70 -1.58 7.41
N LEU A 225 -5.85 -2.58 7.11
CA LEU A 225 -5.66 -3.75 7.97
C LEU A 225 -5.28 -3.32 9.40
N GLU A 226 -4.33 -2.40 9.52
CA GLU A 226 -3.90 -1.86 10.81
C GLU A 226 -5.04 -1.08 11.50
N GLN A 227 -5.79 -0.25 10.76
CA GLN A 227 -6.95 0.48 11.29
C GLN A 227 -8.04 -0.43 11.86
N ILE A 228 -8.31 -1.58 11.21
CA ILE A 228 -9.32 -2.52 11.68
C ILE A 228 -8.81 -3.49 12.76
N GLY A 229 -7.54 -3.35 13.19
CA GLY A 229 -6.97 -4.14 14.28
C GLY A 229 -6.26 -5.42 13.85
N ALA A 230 -5.97 -5.61 12.56
CA ALA A 230 -5.07 -6.66 12.09
C ALA A 230 -3.60 -6.22 12.20
N THR A 231 -2.70 -7.20 12.32
CA THR A 231 -1.27 -7.00 12.23
C THR A 231 -0.78 -7.35 10.84
N TYR A 232 -0.26 -6.38 10.10
CA TYR A 232 0.37 -6.64 8.82
C TYR A 232 1.78 -7.24 9.00
N THR A 233 2.14 -8.24 8.19
CA THR A 233 3.53 -8.69 8.04
C THR A 233 3.95 -8.72 6.59
N ASP A 234 5.09 -8.10 6.30
CA ASP A 234 5.60 -8.04 4.93
C ASP A 234 6.04 -9.42 4.43
N ASN A 235 6.69 -10.21 5.29
CA ASN A 235 6.98 -11.62 5.00
C ASN A 235 5.87 -12.52 5.49
N LEU A 236 5.57 -13.56 4.71
CA LEU A 236 4.66 -14.63 5.10
C LEU A 236 5.39 -15.58 6.07
N ARG A 237 4.80 -15.81 7.24
CA ARG A 237 5.27 -16.68 8.30
C ARG A 237 4.19 -17.69 8.65
N ARG A 238 4.55 -18.81 9.27
CA ARG A 238 3.57 -19.81 9.75
C ARG A 238 2.62 -19.29 10.83
N THR A 239 2.98 -18.19 11.50
CA THR A 239 2.13 -17.50 12.46
C THR A 239 1.11 -16.57 11.81
N ASN A 240 1.19 -16.36 10.49
CA ASN A 240 0.15 -15.62 9.78
C ASN A 240 -1.14 -16.42 9.73
N THR A 241 -2.24 -15.75 10.01
CA THR A 241 -3.60 -16.29 9.92
C THR A 241 -4.15 -16.21 8.50
N HIS A 242 -3.78 -15.16 7.76
CA HIS A 242 -4.31 -14.86 6.43
C HIS A 242 -3.23 -14.40 5.47
N LEU A 243 -3.45 -14.69 4.18
CA LEU A 243 -2.77 -14.08 3.05
C LEU A 243 -3.83 -13.44 2.15
N ILE A 244 -3.84 -12.11 2.07
CA ILE A 244 -4.59 -11.42 1.02
C ILE A 244 -3.77 -11.53 -0.27
N CYS A 245 -4.34 -12.23 -1.25
CA CYS A 245 -3.67 -12.60 -2.48
C CYS A 245 -4.50 -12.12 -3.67
N LYS A 246 -3.87 -11.42 -4.62
CA LYS A 246 -4.59 -10.93 -5.80
C LYS A 246 -4.96 -12.07 -6.77
N GLU A 247 -4.07 -13.05 -6.91
CA GLU A 247 -4.17 -14.16 -7.87
C GLU A 247 -3.52 -15.40 -7.25
N ALA A 248 -4.03 -16.59 -7.56
CA ALA A 248 -3.56 -17.89 -7.04
C ALA A 248 -2.19 -18.31 -7.61
N GLN A 249 -1.17 -17.47 -7.43
CA GLN A 249 0.17 -17.66 -7.97
C GLN A 249 1.27 -17.07 -7.09
N GLY A 250 2.50 -17.51 -7.35
CA GLY A 250 3.70 -17.03 -6.67
C GLY A 250 4.02 -17.76 -5.37
N MET A 251 5.23 -17.51 -4.84
CA MET A 251 5.78 -18.26 -3.71
C MET A 251 4.96 -18.12 -2.42
N LYS A 252 4.43 -16.93 -2.13
CA LYS A 252 3.60 -16.70 -0.93
C LYS A 252 2.29 -17.51 -1.01
N TYR A 253 1.66 -17.58 -2.18
CA TYR A 253 0.45 -18.38 -2.38
C TYR A 253 0.74 -19.87 -2.11
N SER A 254 1.74 -20.44 -2.79
CA SER A 254 2.09 -21.85 -2.62
C SER A 254 2.43 -22.20 -1.16
N LYS A 255 3.14 -21.32 -0.46
CA LYS A 255 3.48 -21.53 0.96
C LYS A 255 2.30 -21.32 1.90
N ALA A 256 1.41 -20.38 1.63
CA ALA A 256 0.20 -20.21 2.44
C ALA A 256 -0.68 -21.46 2.37
N VAL A 257 -0.89 -22.01 1.18
CA VAL A 257 -1.64 -23.26 0.98
C VAL A 257 -0.95 -24.43 1.72
N GLU A 258 0.37 -24.58 1.56
CA GLU A 258 1.16 -25.62 2.27
C GLU A 258 1.02 -25.53 3.80
N TRP A 259 0.94 -24.32 4.34
CA TRP A 259 0.88 -24.08 5.79
C TRP A 259 -0.54 -24.00 6.36
N GLY A 260 -1.58 -24.18 5.52
CA GLY A 260 -2.97 -24.07 5.95
C GLY A 260 -3.39 -22.65 6.35
N ILE A 261 -2.72 -21.63 5.80
CA ILE A 261 -3.07 -20.22 6.00
C ILE A 261 -4.25 -19.88 5.09
N HIS A 262 -5.23 -19.13 5.60
CA HIS A 262 -6.37 -18.69 4.79
C HIS A 262 -5.89 -17.77 3.65
N VAL A 263 -5.96 -18.26 2.42
CA VAL A 263 -5.71 -17.46 1.22
C VAL A 263 -7.02 -16.86 0.76
N VAL A 264 -7.11 -15.53 0.76
CA VAL A 264 -8.35 -14.81 0.42
C VAL A 264 -8.10 -13.68 -0.56
N LEU A 265 -9.12 -13.34 -1.34
CA LEU A 265 -9.16 -12.14 -2.16
C LEU A 265 -9.29 -10.87 -1.31
N VAL A 266 -9.00 -9.69 -1.89
CA VAL A 266 -9.11 -8.39 -1.19
C VAL A 266 -10.55 -8.06 -0.79
N GLU A 267 -11.53 -8.63 -1.49
CA GLU A 267 -12.96 -8.52 -1.19
C GLU A 267 -13.29 -9.00 0.23
N PHE A 268 -12.51 -9.93 0.80
CA PHE A 268 -12.60 -10.29 2.22
C PHE A 268 -12.42 -9.06 3.12
N LEU A 269 -11.35 -8.29 2.90
CA LEU A 269 -11.08 -7.09 3.68
C LEU A 269 -12.20 -6.06 3.51
N TYR A 270 -12.65 -5.84 2.27
CA TYR A 270 -13.73 -4.91 1.98
C TYR A 270 -15.04 -5.31 2.67
N HIS A 271 -15.34 -6.61 2.70
CA HIS A 271 -16.50 -7.13 3.40
C HIS A 271 -16.39 -6.91 4.91
N VAL A 272 -15.24 -7.24 5.51
CA VAL A 272 -14.99 -7.02 6.94
C VAL A 272 -15.16 -5.55 7.31
N MET A 273 -14.60 -4.63 6.51
CA MET A 273 -14.74 -3.19 6.75
C MET A 273 -16.19 -2.74 6.81
N GLN A 274 -17.05 -3.28 5.93
CA GLN A 274 -18.42 -2.80 5.75
C GLN A 274 -19.42 -3.52 6.66
N HIS A 275 -19.28 -4.85 6.77
CA HIS A 275 -20.26 -5.74 7.39
C HIS A 275 -19.78 -6.34 8.71
N GLY A 276 -18.47 -6.37 8.93
CA GLY A 276 -17.84 -6.98 10.09
C GLY A 276 -17.30 -8.37 9.75
N TYR A 277 -16.57 -8.95 10.70
CA TYR A 277 -16.06 -10.30 10.57
C TYR A 277 -16.99 -11.30 11.27
N GLU A 278 -17.17 -12.45 10.64
CA GLU A 278 -17.90 -13.60 11.15
C GLU A 278 -17.04 -14.86 10.94
N ASP A 279 -17.12 -15.84 11.84
CA ASP A 279 -16.30 -17.04 11.75
C ASP A 279 -16.59 -17.84 10.47
N GLY A 280 -15.53 -18.20 9.73
CA GLY A 280 -15.62 -18.95 8.48
C GLY A 280 -15.87 -18.09 7.24
N LEU A 281 -15.89 -16.75 7.38
CA LEU A 281 -16.04 -15.81 6.28
C LEU A 281 -14.99 -16.01 5.17
N GLU A 282 -13.80 -16.50 5.51
CA GLU A 282 -12.69 -16.77 4.60
C GLU A 282 -13.10 -17.70 3.46
N ALA A 283 -13.94 -18.70 3.73
CA ALA A 283 -14.38 -19.66 2.73
C ALA A 283 -15.08 -18.98 1.54
N LYS A 284 -15.82 -17.90 1.80
CA LYS A 284 -16.55 -17.13 0.77
C LYS A 284 -15.61 -16.37 -0.18
N PHE A 285 -14.41 -16.03 0.28
CA PHE A 285 -13.45 -15.21 -0.46
C PHE A 285 -12.15 -15.97 -0.76
N SER A 286 -12.18 -17.30 -0.62
CA SER A 286 -11.01 -18.15 -0.83
C SER A 286 -10.56 -18.18 -2.30
N LEU A 287 -9.25 -18.40 -2.49
CA LEU A 287 -8.57 -18.53 -3.78
C LEU A 287 -8.11 -19.96 -4.08
#